data_AF-A0A2N1M1C0-F1
#
_entry.id   AF-A0A2N1M1C0-F1
#
_cell.length_a   1.000
_cell.length_b   1.000
_cell.length_c   1.000
_cell.angle_alpha   90.00
_cell.angle_beta   90.00
_cell.angle_gamma   90.00
#
_symmetry.space_group_name_H-M   'P 1'
#
loop_
_entity.id
_entity.type
_entity.pdbx_description
1 polymer ?
#
loop_
_entity_poly.entity_id
_entity_poly.type
_entity_poly.pdbx_seq_one_letter_code
_entity_poly.pdbx_strand_id
1 'polypeptide(L)'
;MDPEQWNIFQREINNHKYTTFEVYLKDSIENENARQEFINGRMNEIIQDIKFALNVANTKKYTRNVPKRNNLPLHIRQQFNQLYQLASLKRYLKDHDSILKNKNEFLDVNNTLNQTEKDYVDLKDILVAFNKHWKCKRKWLTKLVGSQRIVLIHPFPLLLETETELDRIITVIIQLEQAINKQLHLDRSTWDTEQITKFINRQDDDIKNNNKRMLNSILE
;
A
#
# COMPACT_ATOMS: atom_id res chain seq x y z
N MET A 1 -19.04 16.09 8.43
CA MET A 1 -19.34 17.51 8.18
C MET A 1 -20.20 17.93 9.34
N ASP A 2 -19.82 19.00 10.02
CA ASP A 2 -20.67 19.55 11.08
C ASP A 2 -21.84 20.38 10.47
N PRO A 3 -22.85 20.75 11.26
CA PRO A 3 -24.02 21.49 10.76
C PRO A 3 -23.68 22.84 10.12
N GLU A 4 -22.64 23.52 10.59
CA GLU A 4 -22.21 24.82 10.07
C GLU A 4 -21.58 24.68 8.68
N GLN A 5 -20.68 23.70 8.53
CA GLN A 5 -20.10 23.33 7.24
C GLN A 5 -21.18 22.91 6.23
N TRP A 6 -22.19 22.15 6.67
CA TRP A 6 -23.30 21.74 5.81
C TRP A 6 -24.11 22.94 5.29
N ASN A 7 -24.41 23.90 6.15
CA ASN A 7 -25.13 25.12 5.77
C ASN A 7 -24.33 25.97 4.77
N ILE A 8 -23.02 26.09 4.97
CA ILE A 8 -22.13 26.79 4.02
C ILE A 8 -22.15 26.08 2.66
N PHE A 9 -22.00 24.75 2.64
CA PHE A 9 -22.05 23.97 1.41
C PHE A 9 -23.38 24.12 0.66
N GLN A 10 -24.50 24.03 1.37
CA GLN A 10 -25.84 24.20 0.79
C GLN A 10 -26.02 25.60 0.20
N ARG A 11 -25.56 26.65 0.90
CA ARG A 11 -25.60 28.01 0.39
C ARG A 11 -24.80 28.14 -0.91
N GLU A 12 -23.58 27.63 -0.95
CA GLU A 12 -22.73 27.71 -2.15
C GLU A 12 -23.35 26.94 -3.32
N ILE A 13 -23.86 25.72 -3.11
CA ILE A 13 -24.51 24.93 -4.18
C ILE A 13 -25.76 25.64 -4.72
N ASN A 14 -26.60 26.18 -3.84
CA ASN A 14 -27.86 26.81 -4.24
C ASN A 14 -27.68 28.15 -4.97
N ASN A 15 -26.48 28.74 -4.90
CA ASN A 15 -26.14 29.95 -5.65
C ASN A 15 -25.84 29.68 -7.14
N HIS A 16 -25.58 28.43 -7.53
CA HIS A 16 -25.27 28.11 -8.91
C HIS A 16 -26.55 28.02 -9.73
N LYS A 17 -26.67 28.90 -10.73
CA LYS A 17 -27.71 28.82 -11.76
C LYS A 17 -27.14 28.18 -12.99
N TYR A 18 -27.85 27.16 -13.44
CA TYR A 18 -27.38 26.26 -14.45
C TYR A 18 -28.12 26.50 -15.75
N THR A 19 -27.36 26.62 -16.84
CA THR A 19 -27.93 26.83 -18.17
C THR A 19 -28.82 25.65 -18.54
N THR A 20 -30.06 25.95 -18.95
CA THR A 20 -30.99 24.90 -19.40
C THR A 20 -30.61 24.45 -20.80
N PHE A 21 -30.99 23.21 -21.12
CA PHE A 21 -30.76 22.65 -22.46
C PHE A 21 -31.39 23.49 -23.57
N GLU A 22 -32.56 24.08 -23.29
CA GLU A 22 -33.27 25.00 -24.20
C GLU A 22 -32.48 26.27 -24.52
N VAL A 23 -31.68 26.77 -23.58
CA VAL A 23 -30.82 27.94 -23.80
C VAL A 23 -29.59 27.55 -24.62
N TYR A 24 -29.01 26.38 -24.37
CA TYR A 24 -27.87 25.84 -25.14
C TYR A 24 -28.22 25.57 -26.62
N LEU A 25 -29.43 25.10 -26.89
CA LEU A 25 -29.92 24.84 -28.25
C LEU A 25 -30.16 26.12 -29.07
N LYS A 26 -30.30 27.30 -28.46
CA LYS A 26 -30.42 28.56 -29.23
C LYS A 26 -29.15 28.87 -30.02
N ASP A 27 -28.00 28.37 -29.57
CA ASP A 27 -26.69 28.64 -30.14
C ASP A 27 -26.12 27.43 -30.93
N SER A 28 -26.88 26.33 -31.07
CA SER A 28 -26.39 25.08 -31.65
C SER A 28 -27.45 24.30 -32.47
N ILE A 29 -27.01 23.50 -33.45
CA ILE A 29 -27.90 22.66 -34.28
C ILE A 29 -28.24 21.38 -33.50
N GLU A 30 -29.54 21.09 -33.35
CA GLU A 30 -29.99 19.91 -32.60
C GLU A 30 -29.60 18.60 -33.30
N ASN A 31 -28.66 17.86 -32.69
CA ASN A 31 -28.37 16.47 -33.01
C ASN A 31 -27.94 15.70 -31.75
N GLU A 32 -27.87 14.37 -31.87
CA GLU A 32 -27.60 13.46 -30.73
C GLU A 32 -26.22 13.69 -30.09
N ASN A 33 -25.23 14.11 -30.88
CA ASN A 33 -23.90 14.47 -30.38
C ASN A 33 -23.94 15.76 -29.54
N ALA A 34 -24.67 16.78 -29.98
CA ALA A 34 -24.82 18.04 -29.25
C ALA A 34 -25.53 17.83 -27.89
N ARG A 35 -26.49 16.90 -27.81
CA ARG A 35 -27.12 16.47 -26.55
C ARG A 35 -26.10 15.85 -25.59
N GLN A 36 -25.28 14.93 -26.10
CA GLN A 36 -24.28 14.25 -25.26
C GLN A 36 -23.18 15.21 -24.80
N GLU A 37 -22.74 16.12 -25.66
CA GLU A 37 -21.76 17.17 -25.33
C GLU A 37 -22.29 18.11 -24.24
N PHE A 38 -23.55 18.53 -24.34
CA PHE A 38 -24.20 19.32 -23.30
C PHE A 38 -24.23 18.57 -21.97
N ILE A 39 -24.66 17.31 -21.95
CA ILE A 39 -24.72 16.49 -20.73
C ILE A 39 -23.33 16.36 -20.10
N ASN A 40 -22.30 16.07 -20.90
CA ASN A 40 -20.92 15.90 -20.41
C ASN A 40 -20.36 17.21 -19.86
N GLY A 41 -20.54 18.33 -20.57
CA GLY A 41 -20.13 19.66 -20.12
C GLY A 41 -20.82 20.05 -18.81
N ARG A 42 -22.14 19.83 -18.76
CA ARG A 42 -22.97 20.08 -17.59
C ARG A 42 -22.54 19.25 -16.38
N MET A 43 -22.24 17.98 -16.59
CA MET A 43 -21.76 17.09 -15.53
C MET A 43 -20.41 17.55 -14.99
N ASN A 44 -19.50 18.01 -15.86
CA ASN A 44 -18.23 18.58 -15.45
C ASN A 44 -18.40 19.87 -14.64
N GLU A 45 -19.29 20.79 -15.06
CA GLU A 45 -19.61 22.01 -14.30
C GLU A 45 -20.11 21.67 -12.90
N ILE A 46 -21.12 20.79 -12.79
CA ILE A 46 -21.65 20.34 -11.50
C ILE A 46 -20.55 19.77 -10.60
N ILE A 47 -19.64 18.97 -11.17
CA ILE A 47 -18.52 18.39 -10.42
C ILE A 47 -17.58 19.47 -9.90
N GLN A 48 -17.30 20.51 -10.69
CA GLN A 48 -16.43 21.61 -10.25
C GLN A 48 -17.10 22.45 -9.16
N ASP A 49 -18.39 22.74 -9.30
CA ASP A 49 -19.14 23.53 -8.33
C ASP A 49 -19.27 22.79 -7.00
N ILE A 50 -19.48 21.47 -7.03
CA ILE A 50 -19.42 20.62 -5.83
C ILE A 50 -18.05 20.69 -5.17
N LYS A 51 -16.96 20.57 -5.95
CA LYS A 51 -15.59 20.67 -5.40
C LYS A 51 -15.32 22.04 -4.78
N PHE A 52 -15.79 23.10 -5.42
CA PHE A 52 -15.66 24.47 -4.93
C PHE A 52 -16.44 24.66 -3.62
N ALA A 53 -17.73 24.29 -3.59
CA ALA A 53 -18.56 24.37 -2.40
C ALA A 53 -17.98 23.57 -1.22
N LEU A 54 -17.46 22.37 -1.47
CA LEU A 54 -16.79 21.55 -0.45
C LEU A 54 -15.52 22.21 0.11
N ASN A 55 -14.79 22.93 -0.73
CA ASN A 55 -13.60 23.67 -0.33
C ASN A 55 -13.95 24.90 0.52
N VAL A 56 -14.97 25.66 0.12
CA VAL A 56 -15.47 26.83 0.86
C VAL A 56 -16.04 26.41 2.21
N ALA A 57 -16.77 25.30 2.27
CA ALA A 57 -17.27 24.72 3.51
C ALA A 57 -16.15 24.14 4.41
N ASN A 58 -14.87 24.29 4.03
CA ASN A 58 -13.70 23.80 4.75
C ASN A 58 -13.87 22.35 5.19
N THR A 59 -14.45 21.53 4.32
CA THR A 59 -14.68 20.13 4.64
C THR A 59 -13.33 19.44 4.74
N LYS A 60 -13.08 18.76 5.86
CA LYS A 60 -11.94 17.86 5.95
C LYS A 60 -12.11 16.84 4.84
N LYS A 61 -11.22 16.86 3.85
CA LYS A 61 -11.13 15.78 2.86
C LYS A 61 -11.08 14.48 3.64
N TYR A 62 -11.81 13.46 3.18
CA TYR A 62 -11.65 12.12 3.69
C TYR A 62 -10.17 11.75 3.54
N THR A 63 -9.43 11.86 4.64
CA THR A 63 -8.11 11.28 4.73
C THR A 63 -8.37 9.79 4.86
N ARG A 64 -8.03 9.04 3.82
CA ARG A 64 -7.92 7.58 3.86
C ARG A 64 -6.93 7.26 4.97
N ASN A 65 -7.41 7.20 6.22
CA ASN A 65 -6.63 6.71 7.32
C ASN A 65 -6.31 5.29 6.94
N VAL A 66 -5.06 5.05 6.54
CA VAL A 66 -4.56 3.72 6.27
C VAL A 66 -4.99 2.90 7.49
N PRO A 67 -5.85 1.87 7.31
CA PRO A 67 -6.42 1.18 8.45
C PRO A 67 -5.28 0.71 9.34
N LYS A 68 -5.44 0.89 10.65
CA LYS A 68 -4.48 0.39 11.63
C LYS A 68 -4.17 -1.05 11.25
N ARG A 69 -2.89 -1.44 11.30
CA ARG A 69 -2.42 -2.75 10.82
C ARG A 69 -3.28 -3.92 11.33
N ASN A 70 -3.80 -3.82 12.55
CA ASN A 70 -4.66 -4.84 13.17
C ASN A 70 -6.02 -5.04 12.50
N ASN A 71 -6.52 -4.03 11.78
CA ASN A 71 -7.77 -4.08 11.04
C ASN A 71 -7.60 -4.72 9.66
N LEU A 72 -6.35 -5.03 9.26
CA LEU A 72 -6.08 -5.75 8.02
C LEU A 72 -6.31 -7.26 8.21
N PRO A 73 -6.79 -7.94 7.16
CA PRO A 73 -6.79 -9.39 7.10
C PRO A 73 -5.41 -9.96 7.43
N LEU A 74 -5.40 -11.16 8.04
CA LEU A 74 -4.17 -11.80 8.48
C LEU A 74 -3.16 -11.98 7.34
N HIS A 75 -3.62 -12.38 6.15
CA HIS A 75 -2.75 -12.60 4.99
C HIS A 75 -2.03 -11.32 4.54
N ILE A 76 -2.71 -10.17 4.50
CA ILE A 76 -2.11 -8.86 4.20
C ILE A 76 -1.06 -8.49 5.25
N ARG A 77 -1.36 -8.70 6.55
CA ARG A 77 -0.40 -8.44 7.63
C ARG A 77 0.85 -9.30 7.52
N GLN A 78 0.68 -10.58 7.16
CA GLN A 78 1.76 -11.53 6.95
C GLN A 78 2.66 -11.10 5.79
N GLN A 79 2.10 -10.65 4.67
CA GLN A 79 2.86 -10.12 3.53
C GLN A 79 3.73 -8.91 3.95
N PHE A 80 3.18 -7.95 4.69
CA PHE A 80 3.99 -6.85 5.25
C PHE A 80 5.13 -7.34 6.16
N ASN A 81 4.88 -8.36 7.00
CA ASN A 81 5.91 -8.95 7.84
C ASN A 81 7.01 -9.64 7.01
N GLN A 82 6.64 -10.31 5.91
CA GLN A 82 7.59 -10.93 4.99
C GLN A 82 8.50 -9.87 4.36
N LEU A 83 7.94 -8.75 3.88
CA LEU A 83 8.73 -7.64 3.33
C LEU A 83 9.72 -7.07 4.35
N TYR A 84 9.30 -6.87 5.60
CA TYR A 84 10.21 -6.42 6.66
C TYR A 84 11.36 -7.40 6.90
N GLN A 85 11.06 -8.71 6.95
CA GLN A 85 12.08 -9.73 7.14
C GLN A 85 13.04 -9.84 5.93
N LEU A 86 12.53 -9.65 4.70
CA LEU A 86 13.34 -9.61 3.48
C LEU A 86 14.28 -8.40 3.48
N ALA A 87 13.80 -7.22 3.86
CA ALA A 87 14.63 -6.03 3.94
C ALA A 87 15.77 -6.18 4.96
N SER A 88 15.46 -6.74 6.14
CA SER A 88 16.46 -7.05 7.16
C SER A 88 17.48 -8.08 6.68
N LEU A 89 17.03 -9.16 6.02
CA LEU A 89 17.92 -10.18 5.47
C LEU A 89 18.81 -9.61 4.35
N LYS A 90 18.27 -8.77 3.48
CA LYS A 90 19.02 -8.11 2.41
C LYS A 90 20.14 -7.23 2.96
N ARG A 91 19.87 -6.45 4.01
CA ARG A 91 20.89 -5.64 4.68
C ARG A 91 21.99 -6.54 5.27
N TYR A 92 21.59 -7.57 6.00
CA TYR A 92 22.51 -8.55 6.57
C TYR A 92 23.42 -9.20 5.52
N LEU A 93 22.89 -9.56 4.34
CA LEU A 93 23.70 -10.13 3.25
C LEU A 93 24.66 -9.12 2.64
N LYS A 94 24.26 -7.84 2.52
CA LYS A 94 25.14 -6.76 2.06
C LYS A 94 26.27 -6.47 3.03
N ASP A 95 26.00 -6.53 4.34
CA ASP A 95 27.03 -6.36 5.36
C ASP A 95 28.05 -7.52 5.26
N HIS A 96 27.59 -8.76 5.07
CA HIS A 96 28.47 -9.91 4.82
C HIS A 96 29.29 -9.77 3.53
N ASP A 97 28.66 -9.38 2.43
CA ASP A 97 29.32 -9.14 1.14
C ASP A 97 30.41 -8.07 1.24
N SER A 98 30.16 -7.00 2.01
CA SER A 98 31.14 -5.93 2.24
C SER A 98 32.37 -6.44 2.99
N ILE A 99 32.20 -7.36 3.94
CA ILE A 99 33.31 -8.00 4.66
C ILE A 99 34.13 -8.90 3.73
N LEU A 100 33.48 -9.63 2.82
CA LEU A 100 34.19 -10.48 1.84
C LEU A 100 35.01 -9.63 0.86
N LYS A 101 34.41 -8.58 0.30
CA LYS A 101 35.05 -7.68 -0.69
C LYS A 101 36.24 -6.92 -0.11
N ASN A 102 36.09 -6.40 1.10
CA ASN A 102 37.08 -5.53 1.74
C ASN A 102 37.79 -6.22 2.91
N LYS A 103 38.04 -7.53 2.79
CA LYS A 103 38.54 -8.38 3.89
C LYS A 103 39.77 -7.82 4.60
N ASN A 104 40.74 -7.30 3.85
CA ASN A 104 41.98 -6.77 4.42
C ASN A 104 41.74 -5.51 5.26
N GLU A 105 40.91 -4.58 4.76
CA GLU A 105 40.54 -3.37 5.51
C GLU A 105 39.79 -3.72 6.80
N PHE A 106 38.88 -4.69 6.74
CA PHE A 106 38.19 -5.19 7.93
C PHE A 106 39.14 -5.83 8.94
N LEU A 107 40.15 -6.58 8.49
CA LEU A 107 41.17 -7.17 9.36
C LEU A 107 41.98 -6.08 10.06
N ASP A 108 42.43 -5.06 9.33
CA ASP A 108 43.24 -3.98 9.88
C ASP A 108 42.46 -3.16 10.92
N VAL A 109 41.21 -2.81 10.62
CA VAL A 109 40.32 -2.10 11.55
C VAL A 109 40.03 -2.95 12.78
N ASN A 110 39.70 -4.24 12.60
CA ASN A 110 39.40 -5.15 13.71
C ASN A 110 40.61 -5.35 14.63
N ASN A 111 41.82 -5.49 14.07
CA ASN A 111 43.05 -5.58 14.85
C ASN A 111 43.31 -4.31 15.66
N THR A 112 43.07 -3.14 15.07
CA THR A 112 43.23 -1.84 15.74
C THR A 112 42.22 -1.70 16.89
N LEU A 113 40.97 -2.10 16.68
CA LEU A 113 39.93 -2.08 17.71
C LEU A 113 40.24 -3.05 18.85
N ASN A 114 40.59 -4.30 18.54
CA ASN A 114 41.00 -5.30 19.54
C ASN A 114 42.15 -4.79 20.42
N GLN A 115 43.16 -4.13 19.83
CA GLN A 115 44.26 -3.52 20.59
C GLN A 115 43.79 -2.38 21.49
N THR A 116 42.92 -1.50 20.99
CA THR A 116 42.45 -0.31 21.71
C THR A 116 41.52 -0.69 22.87
N GLU A 117 40.62 -1.64 22.64
CA GLU A 117 39.60 -2.07 23.60
C GLU A 117 40.06 -3.21 24.51
N LYS A 118 41.26 -3.77 24.26
CA LYS A 118 41.78 -4.98 24.92
C LYS A 118 40.82 -6.17 24.77
N ASP A 119 40.22 -6.29 23.60
CA ASP A 119 39.33 -7.39 23.23
C ASP A 119 40.05 -8.37 22.27
N TYR A 120 39.43 -9.52 22.02
CA TYR A 120 39.93 -10.52 21.08
C TYR A 120 38.78 -11.13 20.28
N VAL A 121 38.34 -10.40 19.25
CA VAL A 121 37.37 -10.90 18.27
C VAL A 121 38.10 -11.30 17.00
N ASP A 122 38.05 -12.59 16.62
CA ASP A 122 38.53 -13.06 15.32
C ASP A 122 37.48 -12.78 14.23
N LEU A 123 37.91 -12.23 13.08
CA LEU A 123 37.05 -12.06 11.91
C LEU A 123 36.44 -13.40 11.46
N LYS A 124 37.13 -14.52 11.69
CA LYS A 124 36.59 -15.85 11.46
C LYS A 124 35.35 -16.13 12.31
N ASP A 125 35.33 -15.72 13.57
CA ASP A 125 34.18 -15.89 14.46
C ASP A 125 32.99 -15.05 14.02
N ILE A 126 33.26 -13.85 13.48
CA ILE A 126 32.24 -13.02 12.83
C ILE A 126 31.61 -13.77 11.66
N LEU A 127 32.40 -14.35 10.75
CA LEU A 127 31.89 -15.14 9.61
C LEU A 127 31.13 -16.39 10.05
N VAL A 128 31.54 -17.03 11.16
CA VAL A 128 30.80 -18.15 11.76
C VAL A 128 29.44 -17.68 12.28
N ALA A 129 29.36 -16.51 12.92
CA ALA A 129 28.11 -15.93 13.39
C ALA A 129 27.15 -15.65 12.24
N PHE A 130 27.66 -15.14 11.11
CA PHE A 130 26.87 -15.00 9.90
C PHE A 130 26.31 -16.38 9.45
N ASN A 131 27.16 -17.38 9.27
CA ASN A 131 26.69 -18.70 8.82
C ASN A 131 25.67 -19.36 9.77
N LYS A 132 25.80 -19.12 11.09
CA LYS A 132 24.82 -19.55 12.09
C LYS A 132 23.45 -18.90 11.87
N HIS A 133 23.39 -17.59 11.64
CA HIS A 133 22.13 -16.88 11.37
C HIS A 133 21.52 -17.30 10.02
N TRP A 134 22.37 -17.48 9.00
CA TRP A 134 21.98 -17.92 7.68
C TRP A 134 21.24 -19.26 7.70
N LYS A 135 21.69 -20.24 8.50
CA LYS A 135 21.04 -21.56 8.61
C LYS A 135 19.53 -21.47 8.86
N CYS A 136 19.09 -20.56 9.73
CA CYS A 136 17.67 -20.36 10.04
C CYS A 136 16.96 -19.60 8.91
N LYS A 137 17.58 -18.53 8.41
CA LYS A 137 17.02 -17.69 7.35
C LYS A 137 16.89 -18.42 6.01
N ARG A 138 17.83 -19.31 5.68
CA ARG A 138 17.81 -20.16 4.49
C ARG A 138 16.53 -20.98 4.41
N LYS A 139 16.16 -21.70 5.49
CA LYS A 139 14.94 -22.52 5.53
C LYS A 139 13.68 -21.67 5.34
N TRP A 140 13.63 -20.52 5.99
CA TRP A 140 12.52 -19.58 5.84
C TRP A 140 12.42 -19.05 4.40
N LEU A 141 13.56 -18.66 3.79
CA LEU A 141 13.62 -18.16 2.43
C LEU A 141 13.21 -19.23 1.42
N THR A 142 13.66 -20.49 1.57
CA THR A 142 13.23 -21.62 0.74
C THR A 142 11.72 -21.80 0.76
N LYS A 143 11.09 -21.76 1.95
CA LYS A 143 9.63 -21.85 2.09
C LYS A 143 8.92 -20.69 1.40
N LEU A 144 9.45 -19.47 1.56
CA LEU A 144 8.86 -18.27 0.99
C LEU A 144 8.93 -18.28 -0.55
N VAL A 145 10.07 -18.69 -1.12
CA VAL A 145 10.23 -18.91 -2.57
C VAL A 145 9.19 -19.91 -3.10
N GLY A 146 9.04 -21.05 -2.42
CA GLY A 146 8.02 -22.04 -2.79
C GLY A 146 6.60 -21.46 -2.76
N SER A 147 6.27 -20.65 -1.76
CA SER A 147 4.94 -20.02 -1.65
C SER A 147 4.64 -19.02 -2.78
N GLN A 148 5.67 -18.35 -3.28
CA GLN A 148 5.57 -17.39 -4.39
C GLN A 148 5.78 -18.04 -5.77
N ARG A 149 5.94 -19.37 -5.82
CA ARG A 149 6.19 -20.14 -7.06
C ARG A 149 7.37 -19.62 -7.89
N ILE A 150 8.36 -19.02 -7.24
CA ILE A 150 9.59 -18.57 -7.91
C ILE A 150 10.46 -19.80 -8.17
N VAL A 151 10.91 -19.96 -9.41
CA VAL A 151 11.79 -21.07 -9.81
C VAL A 151 13.23 -20.72 -9.42
N LEU A 152 13.82 -21.52 -8.54
CA LEU A 152 15.24 -21.43 -8.22
C LEU A 152 16.05 -22.21 -9.26
N ILE A 153 16.98 -21.53 -9.92
CA ILE A 153 17.95 -22.18 -10.82
C ILE A 153 18.92 -23.05 -9.99
N HIS A 154 19.29 -22.57 -8.80
CA HIS A 154 20.21 -23.24 -7.89
C HIS A 154 19.62 -23.24 -6.47
N PRO A 155 19.79 -24.32 -5.69
CA PRO A 155 19.41 -24.31 -4.28
C PRO A 155 20.23 -23.27 -3.52
N PHE A 156 19.65 -22.73 -2.45
CA PHE A 156 20.39 -21.83 -1.57
C PHE A 156 21.57 -22.55 -0.92
N PRO A 157 22.76 -21.92 -0.89
CA PRO A 157 23.97 -22.56 -0.41
C PRO A 157 23.91 -22.85 1.08
N LEU A 158 24.69 -23.84 1.52
CA LEU A 158 24.73 -24.22 2.92
C LEU A 158 25.39 -23.14 3.78
N LEU A 159 26.44 -22.54 3.25
CA LEU A 159 27.24 -21.48 3.85
C LEU A 159 27.29 -20.27 2.89
N LEU A 160 27.58 -19.09 3.43
CA LEU A 160 27.77 -17.86 2.68
C LEU A 160 29.28 -17.68 2.47
N GLU A 161 29.85 -18.28 1.44
CA GLU A 161 31.31 -18.28 1.23
C GLU A 161 31.75 -17.36 0.10
N THR A 162 30.90 -17.17 -0.92
CA THR A 162 31.27 -16.41 -2.10
C THR A 162 30.37 -15.21 -2.35
N GLU A 163 30.95 -14.15 -2.90
CA GLU A 163 30.21 -12.96 -3.35
C GLU A 163 29.15 -13.33 -4.39
N THR A 164 29.48 -14.24 -5.33
CA THR A 164 28.54 -14.66 -6.38
C THR A 164 27.29 -15.34 -5.83
N GLU A 165 27.41 -16.09 -4.72
CA GLU A 165 26.26 -16.69 -4.05
C GLU A 165 25.41 -15.62 -3.36
N LEU A 166 26.04 -14.65 -2.70
CA LEU A 166 25.36 -13.54 -2.04
C LEU A 166 24.56 -12.70 -3.05
N ASP A 167 25.17 -12.33 -4.17
CA ASP A 167 24.51 -11.58 -5.25
C ASP A 167 23.29 -12.33 -5.82
N ARG A 168 23.42 -13.65 -6.00
CA ARG A 168 22.30 -14.50 -6.42
C ARG A 168 21.18 -14.50 -5.39
N ILE A 169 21.49 -14.66 -4.11
CA ILE A 169 20.49 -14.65 -3.03
C ILE A 169 19.80 -13.28 -2.96
N ILE A 170 20.57 -12.18 -3.05
CA ILE A 170 20.03 -10.82 -3.06
C ILE A 170 19.09 -10.62 -4.25
N THR A 171 19.44 -11.11 -5.43
CA THR A 171 18.58 -11.06 -6.62
C THR A 171 17.27 -11.80 -6.39
N VAL A 172 17.30 -12.99 -5.79
CA VAL A 172 16.08 -13.74 -5.43
C VAL A 172 15.24 -12.98 -4.40
N ILE A 173 15.87 -12.33 -3.42
CA ILE A 173 15.16 -11.49 -2.44
C ILE A 173 14.46 -10.31 -3.14
N ILE A 174 15.10 -9.67 -4.12
CA ILE A 174 14.47 -8.58 -4.88
C ILE A 174 13.26 -9.09 -5.67
N GLN A 175 13.36 -10.26 -6.31
CA GLN A 175 12.24 -10.88 -7.00
C GLN A 175 11.07 -11.21 -6.05
N LEU A 176 11.38 -11.70 -4.84
CA LEU A 176 10.40 -11.93 -3.79
C LEU A 176 9.73 -10.64 -3.33
N GLU A 177 10.49 -9.57 -3.09
CA GLU A 177 9.96 -8.27 -2.72
C GLU A 177 8.98 -7.75 -3.79
N GLN A 178 9.34 -7.88 -5.08
CA GLN A 178 8.47 -7.48 -6.19
C GLN A 178 7.19 -8.32 -6.25
N ALA A 179 7.29 -9.65 -6.13
CA ALA A 179 6.15 -10.56 -6.17
C ALA A 179 5.18 -10.29 -4.99
N ILE A 180 5.71 -10.16 -3.78
CA ILE A 180 4.91 -9.87 -2.59
C ILE A 180 4.26 -8.50 -2.67
N ASN A 181 4.98 -7.45 -3.12
CA ASN A 181 4.39 -6.12 -3.30
C ASN A 181 3.25 -6.12 -4.33
N LYS A 182 3.41 -6.86 -5.43
CA LYS A 182 2.36 -7.02 -6.44
C LYS A 182 1.12 -7.69 -5.84
N GLN A 183 1.30 -8.79 -5.12
CA GLN A 183 0.20 -9.49 -4.47
C GLN A 183 -0.48 -8.60 -3.41
N LEU A 184 0.32 -7.91 -2.61
CA LEU A 184 -0.16 -7.01 -1.57
C LEU A 184 -1.01 -5.87 -2.15
N HIS A 185 -0.60 -5.30 -3.28
CA HIS A 185 -1.38 -4.27 -3.96
C HIS A 185 -2.76 -4.79 -4.40
N LEU A 186 -2.81 -6.01 -4.97
CA LEU A 186 -4.05 -6.66 -5.37
C LEU A 186 -4.95 -6.95 -4.16
N ASP A 187 -4.43 -7.61 -3.13
CA ASP A 187 -5.18 -7.98 -1.93
C ASP A 187 -5.71 -6.73 -1.22
N ARG A 188 -4.91 -5.66 -1.18
CA ARG A 188 -5.31 -4.38 -0.60
C ARG A 188 -6.46 -3.75 -1.37
N SER A 189 -6.36 -3.72 -2.71
CA SER A 189 -7.41 -3.18 -3.57
C SER A 189 -8.73 -3.95 -3.39
N THR A 190 -8.66 -5.29 -3.40
CA THR A 190 -9.82 -6.15 -3.18
C THR A 190 -10.46 -5.89 -1.82
N TRP A 191 -9.66 -5.83 -0.76
CA TRP A 191 -10.17 -5.55 0.58
C TRP A 191 -10.82 -4.18 0.69
N ASP A 192 -10.24 -3.15 0.06
CA ASP A 192 -10.82 -1.81 0.05
C ASP A 192 -12.18 -1.79 -0.66
N THR A 193 -12.30 -2.48 -1.81
CA THR A 193 -13.59 -2.67 -2.50
C THR A 193 -14.61 -3.36 -1.59
N GLU A 194 -14.23 -4.44 -0.90
CA GLU A 194 -15.13 -5.13 0.03
C GLU A 194 -15.60 -4.22 1.18
N GLN A 195 -14.72 -3.36 1.71
CA GLN A 195 -15.11 -2.42 2.77
C GLN A 195 -16.11 -1.38 2.26
N ILE A 196 -15.90 -0.86 1.05
CA ILE A 196 -16.82 0.09 0.41
C ILE A 196 -18.18 -0.57 0.19
N THR A 197 -18.22 -1.77 -0.37
CA THR A 197 -19.47 -2.52 -0.59
C THR A 197 -20.21 -2.78 0.72
N LYS A 198 -19.50 -3.20 1.78
CA LYS A 198 -20.10 -3.40 3.11
C LYS A 198 -20.67 -2.11 3.69
N PHE A 199 -20.03 -0.96 3.45
CA PHE A 199 -20.53 0.33 3.89
C PHE A 199 -21.81 0.73 3.14
N ILE A 200 -21.82 0.58 1.81
CA ILE A 200 -22.99 0.89 0.97
C ILE A 200 -24.19 0.02 1.38
N ASN A 201 -24.00 -1.29 1.50
CA ASN A 201 -25.09 -2.20 1.87
C ASN A 201 -25.69 -1.87 3.23
N ARG A 202 -24.86 -1.47 4.21
CA ARG A 202 -25.35 -1.03 5.52
C ARG A 202 -26.18 0.25 5.43
N GLN A 203 -25.75 1.22 4.63
CA GLN A 203 -26.52 2.45 4.40
C GLN A 203 -27.88 2.14 3.75
N ASP A 204 -27.90 1.27 2.73
CA ASP A 204 -29.15 0.86 2.07
C ASP A 204 -30.11 0.17 3.05
N ASP A 205 -29.58 -0.71 3.92
CA ASP A 205 -30.37 -1.39 4.94
C ASP A 205 -30.90 -0.39 6.00
N ASP A 206 -30.09 0.58 6.42
CA ASP A 206 -30.51 1.64 7.34
C ASP A 206 -31.63 2.50 6.73
N ILE A 207 -31.51 2.87 5.45
CA ILE A 207 -32.55 3.59 4.70
C ILE A 207 -33.85 2.78 4.62
N LYS A 208 -33.76 1.49 4.24
CA LYS A 208 -34.94 0.60 4.18
C LYS A 208 -35.61 0.47 5.54
N ASN A 209 -34.83 0.31 6.61
CA ASN A 209 -35.36 0.19 7.97
C ASN A 209 -36.04 1.48 8.43
N ASN A 210 -35.45 2.64 8.14
CA ASN A 210 -36.04 3.94 8.46
C ASN A 210 -37.34 4.17 7.68
N ASN A 211 -37.36 3.86 6.38
CA ASN A 211 -38.57 3.97 5.56
C ASN A 211 -39.69 3.06 6.09
N LYS A 212 -39.37 1.83 6.50
CA LYS A 212 -40.33 0.91 7.12
C LYS A 212 -40.90 1.47 8.42
N ARG A 213 -40.06 2.04 9.30
CA ARG A 213 -40.52 2.67 10.55
C ARG A 213 -41.43 3.88 10.29
N MET A 214 -41.06 4.73 9.32
CA MET A 214 -41.87 5.89 8.93
C MET A 214 -43.25 5.47 8.41
N LEU A 215 -43.31 4.48 7.51
CA LEU A 215 -44.57 3.96 6.99
C LEU A 215 -45.47 3.42 8.09
N ASN A 216 -44.91 2.63 9.02
CA ASN A 216 -45.68 2.12 10.16
C ASN A 216 -46.22 3.26 11.04
N SER A 217 -45.43 4.32 11.27
CA SER A 217 -45.85 5.49 12.07
C SER A 217 -46.92 6.35 11.40
N ILE A 218 -47.14 6.22 10.09
CA ILE A 218 -48.20 6.94 9.36
C ILE A 218 -49.50 6.11 9.35
N LEU A 219 -49.39 4.79 9.49
CA LEU A 219 -50.50 3.84 9.40
C LEU A 219 -51.10 3.47 10.77
N GLU A 220 -50.41 3.77 11.87
CA GLU A 220 -50.92 3.75 13.26
C GLU A 220 -51.47 5.11 13.68
#